data_AF-A0A6V6Y483-F1
#
_entry.id   AF-A0A6V6Y483-F1
#
_cell.length_a   1.000
_cell.length_b   1.000
_cell.length_c   1.000
_cell.angle_alpha   90.00
_cell.angle_beta   90.00
_cell.angle_gamma   90.00
#
_symmetry.space_group_name_H-M   'P 1'
#
loop_
_entity.id
_entity.type
_entity.pdbx_description
1 polymer ?
#
loop_
_entity_poly.entity_id
_entity_poly.type
_entity_poly.pdbx_seq_one_letter_code
_entity_poly.pdbx_strand_id
1 'polypeptide(L)' 'MFKLDENSMVVKIWANAIKRGEKTIEDVPTCFGMRDAVRKRLELDKQEA' A
#
# COMPACT_ATOMS: atom_id res chain seq x y z
N MET A 1 5.57 -9.00 16.46
CA MET A 1 4.29 -8.45 15.97
C MET A 1 4.33 -8.51 14.45
N PHE A 2 3.43 -9.27 13.81
CA PHE A 2 3.42 -9.42 12.35
C PHE A 2 2.92 -8.12 11.71
N LYS A 3 3.83 -7.33 11.13
CA LYS A 3 3.52 -6.14 10.34
C LYS A 3 3.87 -6.44 8.89
N LEU A 4 3.00 -6.04 7.97
CA LEU A 4 3.26 -6.22 6.55
C LEU A 4 4.33 -5.24 6.07
N ASP A 5 5.30 -5.77 5.34
CA ASP A 5 6.38 -5.01 4.70
C ASP A 5 5.87 -4.28 3.45
N GLU A 6 6.36 -3.06 3.19
CA GLU A 6 5.97 -2.27 2.02
C GLU A 6 6.30 -2.94 0.67
N ASN A 7 7.27 -3.86 0.64
CA ASN A 7 7.64 -4.62 -0.56
C ASN A 7 6.84 -5.90 -0.74
N SER A 8 5.96 -6.24 0.21
CA SER A 8 5.08 -7.40 0.12
C SER A 8 4.17 -7.30 -1.11
N MET A 9 3.94 -8.44 -1.75
CA MET A 9 3.10 -8.52 -2.96
C MET A 9 1.70 -7.94 -2.73
N VAL A 10 1.10 -8.22 -1.57
CA VAL A 10 -0.25 -7.71 -1.25
C VAL A 10 -0.28 -6.18 -1.11
N VAL A 11 0.79 -5.59 -0.56
CA VAL A 11 0.92 -4.13 -0.43
C VAL A 11 1.08 -3.48 -1.81
N LYS A 12 1.90 -4.07 -2.67
CA LYS A 12 2.08 -3.63 -4.07
C LYS A 12 0.79 -3.72 -4.88
N ILE A 13 -0.02 -4.77 -4.69
CA ILE A 13 -1.33 -4.90 -5.37
C ILE A 13 -2.25 -3.75 -4.96
N TRP A 14 -2.36 -3.46 -3.67
CA TRP A 14 -3.16 -2.34 -3.18
C TRP A 14 -2.66 -0.98 -3.67
N ALA A 15 -1.35 -0.75 -3.59
CA ALA A 15 -0.74 0.49 -4.09
C ALA A 15 -1.02 0.69 -5.59
N ASN A 16 -0.92 -0.37 -6.40
CA ASN A 16 -1.22 -0.30 -7.83
C ASN A 16 -2.71 -0.06 -8.12
N ALA A 17 -3.63 -0.72 -7.39
CA ALA A 17 -5.06 -0.46 -7.53
C ALA A 17 -5.41 1.01 -7.20
N ILE A 18 -4.74 1.60 -6.21
CA ILE A 18 -4.89 3.02 -5.88
C ILE A 18 -4.35 3.92 -6.99
N LYS A 19 -3.15 3.63 -7.53
CA LYS A 19 -2.58 4.41 -8.64
C LYS A 19 -3.46 4.37 -9.90
N ARG A 20 -4.15 3.26 -10.14
CA ARG A 20 -5.10 3.10 -11.26
C ARG A 20 -6.45 3.78 -11.03
N GLY A 21 -6.69 4.32 -9.82
CA GLY A 21 -7.97 4.92 -9.45
C GLY A 21 -9.10 3.91 -9.19
N GLU A 22 -8.78 2.61 -9.11
CA GLU A 22 -9.76 1.55 -8.85
C GLU A 22 -10.16 1.48 -7.37
N LYS A 23 -9.27 1.96 -6.49
CA LYS A 23 -9.41 1.98 -5.03
C LYS A 23 -8.84 3.26 -4.43
N THR A 24 -9.24 3.55 -3.20
CA THR A 24 -8.68 4.63 -2.38
C THR A 24 -7.91 4.05 -1.19
N ILE A 25 -7.17 4.90 -0.48
CA ILE A 25 -6.47 4.47 0.73
C ILE A 25 -7.42 4.05 1.86
N GLU A 26 -8.68 4.51 1.81
CA GLU A 26 -9.69 4.19 2.81
C GLU A 26 -10.24 2.76 2.63
N ASP A 27 -10.23 2.26 1.40
CA ASP A 27 -10.58 0.87 1.06
C ASP A 27 -9.56 -0.15 1.59
N VAL A 28 -8.34 0.31 1.91
CA VAL A 28 -7.27 -0.58 2.39
C VAL A 28 -7.57 -1.03 3.83
N PRO A 29 -7.54 -2.35 4.10
CA PRO A 29 -7.69 -2.90 5.44
C PRO A 29 -6.68 -2.32 6.43
N THR A 30 -7.09 -2.13 7.68
CA THR A 30 -6.20 -1.66 8.76
C THR A 30 -5.49 -2.81 9.48
N CYS A 31 -5.86 -4.05 9.23
CA CYS A 31 -5.25 -5.22 9.84
C CYS A 31 -3.76 -5.32 9.49
N PHE A 32 -2.96 -5.81 10.45
CA PHE A 32 -1.51 -6.03 10.28
C PHE A 32 -0.71 -4.80 9.79
N GLY A 33 -1.24 -3.58 9.99
CA GLY A 33 -0.62 -2.34 9.51
C GLY A 33 -0.64 -2.17 7.99
N MET A 34 -1.55 -2.85 7.28
CA MET A 34 -1.59 -2.84 5.81
C MET A 34 -1.81 -1.43 5.24
N ARG A 35 -2.69 -0.62 5.82
CA ARG A 35 -2.90 0.77 5.38
C ARG A 35 -1.63 1.61 5.45
N ASP A 36 -0.86 1.51 6.53
CA ASP A 36 0.41 2.21 6.68
C ASP A 36 1.46 1.71 5.68
N ALA A 37 1.55 0.39 5.49
CA ALA A 37 2.46 -0.21 4.51
C ALA A 37 2.14 0.25 3.08
N VAL A 38 0.86 0.34 2.73
CA VAL A 38 0.40 0.84 1.42
C VAL A 38 0.71 2.33 1.26
N ARG A 39 0.49 3.16 2.30
CA ARG A 39 0.89 4.59 2.27
C ARG A 39 2.38 4.73 1.98
N LYS A 40 3.21 4.01 2.74
CA LYS A 40 4.66 4.03 2.57
C LYS A 40 5.09 3.59 1.18
N ARG A 41 4.48 2.52 0.62
CA ARG A 41 4.78 2.09 -0.75
C ARG A 41 4.40 3.16 -1.79
N LEU A 42 3.24 3.79 -1.64
CA LEU A 42 2.81 4.88 -2.53
C LEU A 42 3.76 6.09 -2.49
N GLU A 43 4.34 6.40 -1.32
CA GLU A 43 5.34 7.47 -1.19
C GLU A 43 6.67 7.10 -1.85
N LEU A 44 7.14 5.86 -1.67
CA LEU A 44 8.35 5.36 -2.34
C LEU A 44 8.20 5.40 -3.87
N ASP A 45 7.06 4.94 -4.37
CA ASP A 45 6.77 4.93 -5.81
C ASP A 45 6.76 6.33 -6.44
N LYS A 46 6.48 7.39 -5.66
CA LYS A 46 6.57 8.79 -6.13
C LYS A 46 8.01 9.30 -6.17
N GLN A 47 8.91 8.74 -5.38
CA GLN A 47 10.33 9.12 -5.36
C GLN A 47 11.13 8.37 -6.43
N GLU A 48 10.64 7.19 -6.86
CA GLU A 48 11.24 6.37 -7.93
C GLU A 48 10.79 6.79 -9.35
N ALA A 49 9.84 7.72 -9.48
CA ALA A 49 9.27 8.21 -10.74
C ALA A 49 9.80 9.61 -11.10
#